data_AF-A0A923TLH3-F1
#
_entry.id   AF-A0A923TLH3-F1
#
_cell.length_a   1.000
_cell.length_b   1.000
_cell.length_c   1.000
_cell.angle_alpha   90.00
_cell.angle_beta   90.00
_cell.angle_gamma   90.00
#
_symmetry.space_group_name_H-M   'P 1'
#
loop_
_entity.id
_entity.type
_entity.pdbx_description
1 polymer ?
#
loop_
_entity_poly.entity_id
_entity_poly.type
_entity_poly.pdbx_seq_one_letter_code
_entity_poly.pdbx_strand_id
1 'polypeptide(L)' 'MRKLLQPPEWTAPKGYANGIAARGTLVFVGGQIGWNAQQAFESDDFIAQT' A
#
# COMPACT_ATOMS: atom_id res chain seq x y z
N MET A 1 13.53 14.00 -8.99
CA MET A 1 13.37 13.27 -7.71
C MET A 1 12.11 12.45 -7.78
N ARG A 2 12.11 11.27 -7.15
CA ARG A 2 10.91 10.47 -6.90
C ARG A 2 10.45 10.71 -5.46
N LYS A 3 9.15 10.65 -5.19
CA LYS A 3 8.59 10.77 -3.83
C LYS A 3 8.02 9.42 -3.41
N LEU A 4 8.44 8.92 -2.25
CA LEU A 4 7.79 7.76 -1.62
C LEU A 4 6.41 8.18 -1.13
N LEU A 5 5.41 7.34 -1.36
CA LEU A 5 4.05 7.51 -0.87
C LEU A 5 3.82 6.46 0.21
N GLN A 6 3.71 6.93 1.45
CA GLN A 6 3.47 6.14 2.64
C GLN A 6 2.45 6.90 3.50
N PRO A 7 1.23 6.36 3.70
CA PRO A 7 0.31 6.91 4.68
C PRO A 7 0.92 6.83 6.09
N PRO A 8 0.84 7.90 6.90
CA PRO A 8 1.50 7.95 8.20
C PRO A 8 0.96 6.92 9.20
N GLU A 9 -0.30 6.52 9.05
CA GLU A 9 -0.99 5.55 9.90
C GLU A 9 -0.76 4.08 9.48
N TRP A 10 -0.08 3.85 8.35
CA TRP A 10 0.22 2.51 7.87
C TRP A 10 1.53 1.98 8.43
N THR A 11 1.51 0.71 8.80
CA THR A 11 2.72 -0.04 9.13
C THR A 11 3.69 -0.01 7.95
N ALA A 12 4.99 0.20 8.24
CA ALA A 12 6.01 0.31 7.21
C ALA A 12 6.09 -0.97 6.36
N PRO A 13 6.08 -0.87 5.02
CA PRO A 13 6.23 -2.03 4.14
C PRO A 13 7.64 -2.60 4.24
N LYS A 14 7.77 -3.93 4.08
CA LYS A 14 9.05 -4.64 4.15
C LYS A 14 9.48 -5.06 2.74
N GLY A 15 10.56 -4.47 2.23
CA GLY A 15 11.13 -4.82 0.92
C GLY A 15 10.44 -4.19 -0.30
N TYR A 16 9.46 -3.30 -0.09
CA TYR A 16 8.78 -2.55 -1.17
C TYR A 16 8.30 -1.16 -0.69
N ALA A 17 7.69 -0.37 -1.57
CA ALA A 17 7.04 0.90 -1.24
C ALA A 17 5.54 0.83 -1.53
N ASN A 18 4.70 1.37 -0.64
CA ASN A 18 3.25 1.44 -0.85
C ASN A 18 2.88 2.27 -2.09
N GLY A 19 3.68 3.28 -2.43
CA GLY A 19 3.68 3.88 -3.75
C GLY A 19 4.86 4.78 -4.03
N ILE A 20 5.01 5.17 -5.30
CA ILE A 20 6.01 6.13 -5.76
C ILE A 20 5.33 7.12 -6.70
N ALA A 21 5.49 8.42 -6.41
CA ALA A 21 5.22 9.47 -7.38
C ALA A 21 6.52 9.78 -8.15
N ALA A 22 6.49 9.54 -9.46
CA ALA A 22 7.58 9.79 -10.39
C ALA A 22 7.42 11.16 -11.08
N ARG A 23 8.37 11.50 -11.97
CA ARG A 23 8.32 12.74 -12.77
C ARG A 23 7.02 12.81 -13.58
N GLY A 24 6.42 13.99 -13.66
CA GLY A 24 5.12 14.18 -14.31
C GLY A 24 3.93 13.70 -13.47
N THR A 25 4.15 13.42 -12.18
CA THR A 25 3.14 12.94 -11.22
C THR A 25 2.50 11.61 -11.65
N LEU A 26 3.28 10.74 -12.30
CA LEU A 26 2.90 9.34 -12.50
C LEU A 26 2.97 8.62 -11.15
N VAL A 27 1.86 8.01 -10.74
CA VAL A 27 1.77 7.27 -9.47
C VAL A 27 1.80 5.78 -9.76
N PHE A 28 2.77 5.10 -9.17
CA PHE A 28 2.89 3.66 -9.19
C PHE A 28 2.55 3.15 -7.79
N VAL A 29 1.51 2.34 -7.67
CA VAL A 29 1.02 1.79 -6.40
C VAL A 29 1.58 0.38 -6.22
N GLY A 30 1.97 0.04 -5.00
CA GLY A 30 2.29 -1.36 -4.66
C GLY A 30 1.06 -2.24 -4.83
N GLY A 31 1.27 -3.54 -5.09
CA GLY A 31 0.15 -4.48 -5.15
C GLY A 31 -0.68 -4.44 -3.86
N GLN A 32 -1.99 -4.28 -3.99
CA GLN A 32 -2.91 -4.28 -2.86
C GLN A 32 -3.48 -5.69 -2.67
N ILE A 33 -3.60 -6.07 -1.41
CA ILE A 33 -4.31 -7.26 -0.93
C ILE A 33 -5.21 -6.78 0.21
N GLY A 34 -6.18 -7.60 0.65
CA GLY A 34 -7.20 -7.21 1.65
C GLY A 34 -6.71 -6.94 3.08
N TRP A 35 -5.47 -6.47 3.25
CA TRP A 35 -4.93 -6.02 4.52
C TRP A 35 -5.37 -4.62 4.87
N ASN A 36 -5.57 -4.39 6.17
CA ASN A 36 -5.69 -3.05 6.73
C ASN A 36 -4.31 -2.39 6.96
N ALA A 37 -4.32 -1.18 7.52
CA ALA A 37 -3.12 -0.39 7.80
C ALA A 37 -2.11 -1.07 8.77
N GLN A 38 -2.53 -2.11 9.49
CA GLN A 38 -1.72 -2.88 10.42
C GLN A 38 -1.13 -4.16 9.79
N GLN A 39 -1.25 -4.33 8.47
CA GLN A 39 -0.82 -5.55 7.74
C GLN A 39 -1.55 -6.81 8.23
N ALA A 40 -2.84 -6.68 8.57
CA ALA A 40 -3.70 -7.77 8.98
C ALA A 40 -4.91 -7.91 8.04
N PHE A 41 -5.31 -9.15 7.74
CA PHE A 41 -6.60 -9.42 7.11
C PHE A 41 -7.71 -9.25 8.16
N GLU A 42 -8.78 -8.53 7.82
CA GLU A 42 -9.91 -8.31 8.73
C GLU A 42 -10.93 -9.45 8.68
N SER A 43 -10.87 -10.29 7.64
CA SER A 43 -11.74 -11.43 7.43
C SER A 43 -11.06 -12.51 6.60
N ASP A 44 -11.38 -13.77 6.87
CA ASP A 44 -11.01 -14.91 6.03
C ASP A 44 -12.02 -15.15 4.87
N ASP A 45 -13.14 -14.43 4.87
CA ASP A 45 -14.06 -14.41 3.72
C ASP A 45 -13.41 -13.68 2.55
N PHE A 46 -13.24 -14.38 1.43
CA PHE A 46 -12.61 -13.84 0.23
C PHE A 46 -13.32 -12.59 -0.32
N ILE A 47 -14.65 -12.53 -0.25
CA ILE A 47 -15.41 -11.38 -0.73
C ILE A 47 -15.18 -10.15 0.17
N ALA A 48 -14.96 -10.37 1.47
CA ALA A 48 -14.68 -9.29 2.42
C ALA A 48 -13.26 -8.69 2.29
N GLN A 49 -12.40 -9.25 1.43
CA GLN A 49 -11.02 -8.78 1.19
C GLN A 49 -10.89 -7.87 -0.05
N THR A 50 -12.00 -7.49 -0.69
CA THR A 50 -12.06 -6.57 -1.85
C THR A 50 -12.69 -5.25 -1.46
#